data_AF-A0A2A5YNH7-F1
#
_entry.id   AF-A0A2A5YNH7-F1
#
_cell.length_a   1.000
_cell.length_b   1.000
_cell.length_c   1.000
_cell.angle_alpha   90.00
_cell.angle_beta   90.00
_cell.angle_gamma   90.00
#
_symmetry.space_group_name_H-M   'P 1'
#
loop_
_entity.id
_entity.type
_entity.pdbx_description
1 polymer ?
#
loop_
_entity_poly.entity_id
_entity_poly.type
_entity_poly.pdbx_seq_one_letter_code
_entity_poly.pdbx_strand_id
1 'polypeptide(L)' 'FRAALQSAQRRAVCSYFDQHVLEDGENGFIVVDEGDYGALPQCLIERIVHTVTGGLIDEM' A
#
# COMPACT_ATOMS: atom_id res chain seq x y z
N PHE A 1 -5.07 2.14 12.02
CA PHE A 1 -4.76 0.91 11.26
C PHE A 1 -5.96 0.37 10.46
N ARG A 2 -7.07 -0.07 11.09
CA ARG A 2 -8.20 -0.72 10.37
C ARG A 2 -8.76 0.04 9.18
N ALA A 3 -8.94 1.37 9.30
CA ALA A 3 -9.44 2.19 8.20
C ALA A 3 -8.46 2.22 7.01
N ALA A 4 -7.17 2.35 7.28
CA ALA A 4 -6.13 2.29 6.26
C ALA A 4 -6.07 0.90 5.60
N LEU A 5 -6.14 -0.17 6.38
CA LEU A 5 -6.18 -1.54 5.84
C LEU A 5 -7.38 -1.76 4.91
N GLN A 6 -8.58 -1.32 5.31
CA GLN A 6 -9.77 -1.45 4.47
C GLN A 6 -9.67 -0.62 3.18
N SER A 7 -9.03 0.56 3.24
CA SER A 7 -8.74 1.37 2.07
C SER A 7 -7.75 0.66 1.14
N ALA A 8 -6.65 0.12 1.67
CA ALA A 8 -5.67 -0.65 0.92
C ALA A 8 -6.31 -1.86 0.22
N GLN A 9 -7.15 -2.64 0.93
CA GLN A 9 -7.90 -3.75 0.35
C GLN A 9 -8.82 -3.33 -0.79
N ARG A 10 -9.55 -2.22 -0.64
CA ARG A 10 -10.43 -1.71 -1.71
C ARG A 10 -9.66 -1.28 -2.95
N ARG A 11 -8.50 -0.63 -2.78
CA ARG A 11 -7.63 -0.21 -3.89
C ARG A 11 -7.00 -1.42 -4.60
N ALA A 12 -6.50 -2.37 -3.81
CA ALA A 12 -5.79 -3.54 -4.31
C ALA A 12 -6.64 -4.41 -5.26
N VAL A 13 -7.94 -4.59 -4.97
CA VAL A 13 -8.83 -5.45 -5.79
C VAL A 13 -8.81 -5.09 -7.28
N CYS A 14 -8.63 -3.81 -7.63
CA CYS A 14 -8.64 -3.33 -9.01
C CYS A 14 -7.28 -2.80 -9.47
N SER A 15 -6.18 -3.20 -8.82
CA SER A 15 -4.82 -2.74 -9.16
C SER A 15 -3.89 -3.91 -9.44
N TYR A 16 -2.95 -3.71 -10.36
CA TYR A 16 -1.79 -4.58 -10.58
C TYR A 16 -0.69 -4.33 -9.52
N PHE A 17 -0.76 -3.20 -8.82
CA PHE A 17 0.24 -2.75 -7.86
C PHE A 17 -0.17 -3.01 -6.42
N ASP A 18 0.81 -3.34 -5.60
CA ASP A 18 0.62 -3.55 -4.17
C ASP A 18 0.25 -2.25 -3.47
N GLN A 19 -0.52 -2.38 -2.38
CA GLN A 19 -0.94 -1.27 -1.55
C GLN A 19 -0.26 -1.41 -0.18
N HIS A 20 0.57 -0.43 0.17
CA HIS A 20 1.31 -0.42 1.42
C HIS A 20 0.61 0.46 2.46
N VAL A 21 0.36 -0.08 3.63
CA VAL A 21 -0.04 0.67 4.82
C VAL A 21 1.21 1.07 5.57
N LEU A 22 1.41 2.38 5.75
CA LEU A 22 2.56 2.93 6.46
C LEU A 22 2.11 3.53 7.79
N GLU A 23 2.97 3.43 8.82
CA GLU A 23 2.84 4.23 10.03
C GLU A 23 3.23 5.70 9.75
N ASP A 24 2.37 6.61 10.18
CA ASP A 24 2.61 8.05 10.09
C ASP A 24 2.73 8.63 11.49
N GLY A 25 3.99 8.64 11.97
CA GLY A 25 4.50 9.30 13.17
C GLY A 25 3.55 9.40 14.36
N GLU A 26 2.60 10.32 14.30
CA GLU A 26 1.64 10.70 15.35
C GLU A 26 0.48 9.70 15.57
N ASN A 27 0.69 8.40 15.37
CA ASN A 27 -0.33 7.32 15.40
C ASN A 27 -1.27 7.27 14.18
N GLY A 28 -0.90 7.92 13.08
CA GLY A 28 -1.61 7.83 11.81
C GLY A 28 -1.25 6.59 11.01
N PHE A 29 -2.11 6.23 10.06
CA PHE A 29 -1.78 5.25 9.04
C PHE A 29 -2.23 5.78 7.68
N ILE A 30 -1.34 5.72 6.71
CA ILE A 30 -1.61 6.11 5.32
C ILE A 30 -1.52 4.90 4.41
N VAL A 31 -2.16 4.99 3.24
CA VAL A 31 -2.07 3.97 2.19
C VAL A 31 -1.34 4.57 1.00
N VAL A 32 -0.28 3.89 0.58
CA VAL A 32 0.51 4.23 -0.59
C VAL A 32 0.33 3.14 -1.64
N ASP A 33 0.11 3.55 -2.88
CA ASP A 33 0.10 2.66 -4.04
C ASP A 33 1.52 2.57 -4.59
N GLU A 34 2.02 1.35 -4.80
CA GLU A 34 3.36 1.15 -5.35
C GLU A 34 3.51 1.79 -6.74
N GLY A 35 2.44 1.78 -7.54
CA GLY A 35 2.41 2.36 -8.89
C GLY A 35 2.64 3.88 -8.92
N ASP A 36 2.39 4.60 -7.82
CA ASP A 36 2.57 6.05 -7.74
C ASP A 36 4.05 6.46 -7.64
N TYR A 37 4.93 5.56 -7.18
CA TYR A 37 6.31 5.91 -6.82
C TYR A 37 7.35 5.36 -7.79
N GLY A 38 7.02 4.37 -8.63
CA GLY A 38 7.94 3.68 -9.52
C GLY A 38 9.00 2.85 -8.77
N ALA A 39 9.81 3.52 -7.95
CA ALA A 39 10.61 2.93 -6.88
C ALA A 39 10.28 3.64 -5.56
N LEU A 40 9.74 2.88 -4.60
CA LEU A 40 9.35 3.44 -3.31
C LEU A 40 10.61 3.89 -2.53
N PRO A 41 10.69 5.14 -2.06
CA PRO A 41 11.83 5.61 -1.28
C PRO A 41 12.08 4.76 -0.03
N GLN A 42 13.34 4.50 0.30
CA GLN A 42 13.73 3.67 1.46
C GLN A 42 13.08 4.12 2.78
N CYS A 43 12.95 5.43 2.98
CA CYS A 43 12.32 5.99 4.18
C CYS A 43 10.82 5.65 4.30
N LEU A 44 10.14 5.36 3.19
CA LEU A 44 8.75 4.89 3.17
C LEU A 44 8.68 3.38 3.36
N ILE A 45 9.62 2.62 2.78
CA ILE A 45 9.72 1.17 2.96
C ILE A 45 9.86 0.80 4.43
N GLU A 46 10.71 1.51 5.17
CA GLU A 46 10.95 1.28 6.61
C GLU A 46 9.72 1.56 7.48
N ARG A 47 8.73 2.26 6.95
CA ARG A 47 7.47 2.60 7.65
C ARG A 47 6.33 1.65 7.32
N ILE A 48 6.53 0.69 6.39
CA ILE A 48 5.49 -0.25 5.99
C ILE A 48 5.20 -1.19 7.15
N VAL A 49 3.94 -1.20 7.59
CA VAL A 49 3.43 -2.12 8.61
C VAL A 49 2.56 -3.23 8.02
N HIS A 50 2.06 -3.04 6.81
CA HIS A 50 1.29 -4.06 6.10
C HIS A 50 1.31 -3.81 4.58
N THR A 51 1.35 -4.90 3.81
CA THR A 51 1.19 -4.85 2.34
C THR A 51 -0.02 -5.67 1.95
N VAL A 52 -0.89 -5.10 1.13
CA VAL A 52 -1.98 -5.81 0.46
C VAL A 52 -1.61 -5.99 -1.00
N THR A 53 -1.51 -7.25 -1.42
CA THR A 53 -1.13 -7.59 -2.80
C THR A 53 -2.18 -7.11 -3.80
N GLY A 54 -1.73 -6.60 -4.95
CA GLY A 54 -2.58 -6.27 -6.09
C GLY A 54 -3.45 -7.45 -6.51
N GLY A 55 -4.73 -7.17 -6.79
CA GLY A 55 -5.73 -8.19 -7.13
C GLY A 55 -5.81 -8.49 -8.63
N LEU A 56 -5.25 -7.62 -9.47
CA LEU A 56 -5.11 -7.90 -10.89
C LEU A 56 -3.83 -8.68 -11.13
N ILE A 57 -3.98 -9.85 -11.74
CA ILE A 57 -2.88 -10.61 -12.31
C ILE A 57 -2.62 -10.10 -13.71
N ASP A 58 -1.36 -9.80 -14.03
CA ASP A 58 -0.96 -9.56 -15.41
C ASP A 58 -1.18 -10.87 -16.17
N GLU A 59 -2.25 -10.93 -16.96
CA GLU A 59 -2.57 -12.11 -17.75
C GLU A 59 -1.46 -12.29 -18.80
N MET A 60 -0.63 -13.31 -18.60
CA MET A 60 0.40 -13.79 -19.55
C MET A 60 -0.18 -14.20 -20.89
#